data_AF-A0AA96XMQ9-F1
#
_entry.id   AF-A0AA96XMQ9-F1
#
_cell.length_a   1.000
_cell.length_b   1.000
_cell.length_c   1.000
_cell.angle_alpha   90.00
_cell.angle_beta   90.00
_cell.angle_gamma   90.00
#
_symmetry.space_group_name_H-M   'P 1'
#
loop_
_entity.id
_entity.type
_entity.pdbx_description
1 polymer ?
#
loop_
_entity_poly.entity_id
_entity_poly.type
_entity_poly.pdbx_seq_one_letter_code
_entity_poly.pdbx_strand_id
1 'polypeptide(L)'
;MLQTPFGKLATLIGYDGFAQPHTRDEPWFAPCAQYLDAMRVDVLAHPSIHAGPWARSAQGERWRHEGLPAQLRTLRNVRYVVSAQQVGSLLGGTFEAASHILERTASGDVRVLAQAQTTQEEDVVHATVPTAAHGTP
;
A
#
# COMPACT_ATOMS: atom_id res chain seq x y z
N MET A 1 9.74 6.97 10.87
CA MET A 1 8.51 6.49 11.53
C MET A 1 7.94 7.64 12.36
N LEU A 2 6.62 7.75 12.46
CA LEU A 2 5.93 8.83 13.16
C LEU A 2 4.79 8.24 14.02
N GLN A 3 4.63 8.69 15.26
CA GLN A 3 3.46 8.32 16.06
C GLN A 3 2.25 9.14 15.64
N THR A 4 1.11 8.47 15.46
CA THR A 4 -0.16 9.09 15.06
C THR A 4 -1.29 8.58 15.96
N PRO A 5 -2.46 9.23 15.98
CA PRO A 5 -3.65 8.70 16.64
C PRO A 5 -4.12 7.33 16.15
N PHE A 6 -3.61 6.85 15.01
CA PHE A 6 -3.97 5.58 14.39
C PHE A 6 -2.89 4.51 14.55
N GLY A 7 -1.82 4.82 15.29
CA GLY A 7 -0.65 3.96 15.50
C GLY A 7 0.64 4.53 14.90
N LYS A 8 1.71 3.74 14.99
CA LYS A 8 3.02 4.07 14.43
C LYS A 8 2.97 3.96 12.90
N LEU A 9 3.24 5.07 12.24
CA LEU A 9 3.26 5.19 10.78
C LEU A 9 4.69 5.10 10.23
N ALA A 10 4.83 4.40 9.11
CA ALA A 10 6.01 4.41 8.27
C ALA A 10 5.63 4.56 6.79
N THR A 11 6.61 4.90 5.96
CA THR A 11 6.40 5.16 4.53
C THR A 11 7.18 4.16 3.70
N LEU A 12 6.53 3.64 2.67
CA LEU A 12 7.12 2.90 1.55
C LEU A 12 6.93 3.74 0.29
N ILE A 13 7.83 3.68 -0.69
CA ILE A 13 7.69 4.44 -1.93
C ILE A 13 7.72 3.50 -3.13
N GLY A 14 6.64 3.49 -3.93
CA GLY A 14 6.54 2.75 -5.18
C GLY A 14 6.94 1.27 -5.08
N TYR A 15 8.14 0.93 -5.57
CA TYR A 15 8.60 -0.45 -5.64
C TYR A 15 8.79 -1.12 -4.27
N ASP A 16 8.98 -0.35 -3.20
CA ASP A 16 9.05 -0.85 -1.83
C ASP A 16 7.79 -1.64 -1.40
N GLY A 17 6.67 -1.40 -2.08
CA GLY A 17 5.39 -2.07 -1.84
C GLY A 17 5.27 -3.49 -2.40
N PHE A 18 6.32 -4.04 -3.04
CA PHE A 18 6.29 -5.37 -3.66
C PHE A 18 6.90 -6.47 -2.78
N ALA A 19 6.35 -7.68 -2.90
CA ALA A 19 6.75 -8.90 -2.18
C ALA A 19 7.83 -9.69 -2.89
N GLN A 20 8.03 -9.43 -4.19
CA GLN A 20 8.91 -10.16 -5.07
C GLN A 20 9.62 -9.18 -6.01
N PRO A 21 10.83 -9.53 -6.47
CA PRO A 21 11.50 -8.71 -7.45
C PRO A 21 10.75 -8.74 -8.79
N HIS A 22 10.84 -7.65 -9.56
CA HIS A 22 10.25 -7.59 -10.89
C HIS A 22 10.97 -8.49 -11.89
N THR A 23 12.26 -8.73 -11.67
CA THR A 23 13.14 -9.52 -12.53
C THR A 23 13.97 -10.52 -11.73
N ARG A 24 14.60 -11.48 -12.43
CA ARG A 24 15.52 -12.45 -11.80
C ARG A 24 16.90 -11.86 -11.52
N ASP A 25 17.20 -10.69 -12.08
CA ASP A 25 18.51 -10.01 -11.98
C ASP A 25 18.60 -9.09 -10.75
N GLU A 26 17.66 -9.24 -9.81
CA GLU A 26 17.60 -8.52 -8.53
C GLU A 26 17.81 -9.49 -7.35
N PRO A 27 18.96 -10.18 -7.25
CA PRO A 27 19.18 -11.24 -6.26
C PRO A 27 19.20 -10.76 -4.81
N TRP A 28 19.35 -9.45 -4.60
CA TRP A 28 19.39 -8.81 -3.29
C TRP A 28 18.07 -8.12 -2.93
N PHE A 29 17.02 -8.30 -3.73
CA PHE A 29 15.71 -7.77 -3.41
C PHE A 29 15.22 -8.32 -2.06
N ALA A 30 14.74 -7.41 -1.21
CA ALA A 30 14.12 -7.75 0.05
C ALA A 30 12.83 -6.92 0.22
N PRO A 31 11.68 -7.56 0.46
CA PRO A 31 10.43 -6.85 0.69
C PRO A 31 10.55 -5.85 1.86
N CYS A 32 10.42 -4.55 1.59
CA CYS A 32 10.62 -3.51 2.58
C CYS A 32 9.57 -3.56 3.72
N ALA A 33 8.33 -3.93 3.39
CA ALA A 33 7.22 -3.98 4.34
C ALA A 33 7.47 -4.91 5.53
N GLN A 34 8.21 -6.02 5.34
CA GLN A 34 8.50 -6.97 6.42
C GLN A 34 9.39 -6.36 7.52
N TYR A 35 10.32 -5.48 7.14
CA TYR A 35 11.20 -4.81 8.10
C TYR A 35 10.44 -3.77 8.92
N LEU A 36 9.53 -3.04 8.26
CA LEU A 36 8.64 -2.09 8.95
C LEU A 36 7.69 -2.83 9.91
N ASP A 37 7.17 -3.98 9.49
CA ASP A 37 6.35 -4.85 10.35
C ASP A 37 7.13 -5.33 11.57
N ALA A 38 8.39 -5.78 11.40
CA ALA A 38 9.26 -6.18 12.49
C ALA A 38 9.54 -5.04 13.50
N MET A 39 9.50 -3.79 13.04
CA MET A 39 9.59 -2.58 13.89
C MET A 39 8.27 -2.20 14.58
N ARG A 40 7.25 -3.05 14.47
CA ARG A 40 5.89 -2.83 15.02
C ARG A 40 5.30 -1.52 14.51
N VAL A 41 5.31 -1.36 13.19
CA VAL A 41 4.55 -0.33 12.50
C VAL A 41 3.10 -0.80 12.38
N ASP A 42 2.17 0.11 12.63
CA ASP A 42 0.73 -0.13 12.55
C ASP A 42 0.16 0.35 11.20
N VAL A 43 0.75 1.40 10.63
CA VAL A 43 0.26 2.07 9.41
C VAL A 43 1.37 2.23 8.39
N LEU A 44 1.12 1.80 7.15
CA LEU A 44 1.98 2.07 6.01
C LEU A 44 1.36 3.13 5.10
N ALA A 45 2.06 4.25 4.92
CA ALA A 45 1.80 5.18 3.83
C ALA A 45 2.59 4.72 2.59
N HIS A 46 1.94 4.70 1.43
CA HIS A 46 2.52 4.23 0.18
C HIS A 46 2.14 5.13 -1.00
N PRO A 47 2.82 6.28 -1.18
CA PRO A 47 2.80 6.99 -2.43
C PRO A 47 3.45 6.15 -3.54
N SER A 48 2.78 6.02 -4.67
CA SER A 48 3.20 5.17 -5.77
C SER A 48 2.78 5.72 -7.12
N ILE A 49 3.46 5.23 -8.15
CA ILE A 49 3.22 5.58 -9.54
C ILE A 49 3.24 4.30 -10.37
N HIS A 50 2.26 4.17 -11.25
CA HIS A 50 2.18 3.07 -12.20
C HIS A 50 2.05 3.64 -13.60
N ALA A 51 3.06 3.39 -14.42
CA ALA A 51 3.07 3.82 -15.81
C ALA A 51 2.32 2.81 -16.68
N GLY A 52 1.31 3.27 -17.43
CA GLY A 52 0.54 2.44 -18.34
C GLY A 52 -0.81 1.94 -17.81
N PRO A 53 -1.59 1.21 -18.62
CA PRO A 53 -3.01 0.94 -18.34
C PRO A 53 -3.22 -0.02 -17.16
N TRP A 54 -3.85 0.44 -16.08
CA TRP A 54 -4.00 -0.32 -14.82
C TRP A 54 -4.81 -1.61 -14.96
N ALA A 55 -6.05 -1.51 -15.45
CA ALA A 55 -7.05 -2.56 -15.31
C ALA A 55 -6.81 -3.80 -16.18
N ARG A 56 -5.92 -3.70 -17.19
CA ARG A 56 -5.65 -4.75 -18.17
C ARG A 56 -4.15 -5.05 -18.33
N SER A 57 -3.28 -4.42 -17.54
CA SER A 57 -1.85 -4.71 -17.60
C SER A 57 -1.49 -5.87 -16.67
N ALA A 58 -0.45 -6.60 -17.08
CA ALA A 58 0.24 -7.54 -16.20
C ALA A 58 0.72 -6.87 -14.90
N GLN A 59 0.93 -5.55 -14.90
CA GLN A 59 1.35 -4.79 -13.73
C GLN A 59 0.22 -4.57 -12.72
N GLY A 60 -1.02 -4.30 -13.17
CA GLY A 60 -2.18 -4.21 -12.28
C GLY A 60 -2.48 -5.54 -11.59
N GLU A 61 -2.38 -6.65 -12.33
CA GLU A 61 -2.48 -8.01 -11.75
C GLU A 61 -1.31 -8.32 -10.82
N ARG A 62 -0.08 -7.96 -11.21
CA ARG A 62 1.10 -8.10 -10.34
C ARG A 62 0.94 -7.32 -9.04
N TRP A 63 0.41 -6.10 -9.06
CA TRP A 63 0.13 -5.35 -7.83
C TRP A 63 -0.88 -6.07 -6.92
N ARG A 64 -1.92 -6.70 -7.47
CA ARG A 64 -2.91 -7.44 -6.67
C ARG A 64 -2.31 -8.68 -6.01
N HIS A 65 -1.41 -9.37 -6.70
CA HIS A 65 -0.86 -10.66 -6.27
C HIS A 65 0.49 -10.56 -5.54
N GLU A 66 1.28 -9.53 -5.83
CA GLU A 66 2.64 -9.35 -5.33
C GLU A 66 2.81 -8.00 -4.61
N GLY A 67 1.87 -7.07 -4.72
CA GLY A 67 1.93 -5.76 -4.06
C GLY A 67 1.46 -5.77 -2.59
N LEU A 68 1.21 -4.58 -2.04
CA LEU A 68 0.80 -4.42 -0.64
C LEU A 68 -0.46 -5.19 -0.24
N PRO A 69 -1.51 -5.34 -1.08
CA PRO A 69 -2.65 -6.19 -0.72
C PRO A 69 -2.24 -7.64 -0.41
N ALA A 70 -1.30 -8.21 -1.15
CA ALA A 70 -0.82 -9.56 -0.94
C ALA A 70 0.11 -9.64 0.28
N GLN A 71 1.07 -8.71 0.39
CA GLN A 71 1.99 -8.66 1.53
C GLN A 71 1.25 -8.50 2.85
N LEU A 72 0.24 -7.63 2.92
CA LEU A 72 -0.46 -7.30 4.15
C LEU A 72 -1.05 -8.53 4.84
N ARG A 73 -1.45 -9.58 4.08
CA ARG A 73 -1.92 -10.86 4.64
C ARG A 73 -0.85 -11.61 5.44
N THR A 74 0.42 -11.39 5.09
CA THR A 74 1.58 -12.08 5.70
C THR A 74 2.20 -11.31 6.87
N LEU A 75 1.89 -10.02 6.99
CA LEU A 75 2.39 -9.16 8.06
C LEU A 75 1.67 -9.46 9.39
N ARG A 76 2.27 -9.06 10.51
CA ARG A 76 1.73 -9.35 11.85
C ARG A 76 1.20 -8.11 12.57
N ASN A 77 1.93 -7.01 12.48
CA ASN A 77 1.67 -5.77 13.22
C ASN A 77 1.00 -4.71 12.36
N VAL A 78 1.37 -4.60 11.08
CA VAL A 78 0.76 -3.62 10.17
C VAL A 78 -0.73 -3.92 10.04
N ARG A 79 -1.54 -2.93 10.41
CA ARG A 79 -3.00 -2.98 10.35
C ARG A 79 -3.54 -2.24 9.15
N TYR A 80 -2.98 -1.08 8.82
CA TYR A 80 -3.52 -0.24 7.75
C TYR A 80 -2.48 0.06 6.68
N VAL A 81 -2.94 0.11 5.43
CA VAL A 81 -2.16 0.61 4.28
C VAL A 81 -2.95 1.73 3.63
N VAL A 82 -2.31 2.88 3.43
CA VAL A 82 -2.82 3.99 2.61
C VAL A 82 -1.96 4.05 1.36
N SER A 83 -2.46 3.49 0.25
CA SER A 83 -1.75 3.48 -1.03
C SER A 83 -2.34 4.56 -1.94
N ALA A 84 -1.59 5.65 -2.11
CA ALA A 84 -1.95 6.77 -2.98
C ALA A 84 -1.24 6.61 -4.33
N GLN A 85 -2.00 6.58 -5.41
CA GLN A 85 -1.50 6.39 -6.76
C GLN A 85 -1.55 7.69 -7.56
N GLN A 86 -0.49 7.97 -8.30
CA GLN A 86 -0.48 9.05 -9.29
C GLN A 86 -1.45 8.71 -10.43
N VAL A 87 -2.25 9.71 -10.82
CA VAL A 87 -3.17 9.66 -11.97
C VAL A 87 -2.92 10.87 -12.88
N GLY A 88 -3.40 10.79 -14.12
CA GLY A 88 -3.29 11.86 -15.09
C GLY A 88 -1.96 11.83 -15.86
N SER A 89 -1.52 13.00 -16.33
CA SER A 89 -0.33 13.12 -17.19
C SER A 89 0.78 13.94 -16.54
N LEU A 90 2.00 13.42 -16.56
CA LEU A 90 3.21 14.09 -16.04
C LEU A 90 4.41 13.75 -16.93
N LEU A 91 5.16 14.78 -17.34
CA LEU A 91 6.39 14.64 -18.16
C LEU A 91 6.19 13.79 -19.44
N GLY A 92 5.01 13.86 -20.05
CA GLY A 92 4.68 13.10 -21.26
C GLY A 92 4.26 11.64 -21.01
N GLY A 93 4.26 11.18 -19.76
CA GLY A 93 3.68 9.89 -19.37
C GLY A 93 2.23 10.04 -18.91
N THR A 94 1.42 9.00 -19.13
CA THR A 94 0.08 8.86 -18.57
C THR A 94 0.09 7.77 -17.50
N PHE A 95 -0.50 8.08 -16.35
CA PHE A 95 -0.54 7.23 -15.17
C PHE A 95 -1.98 6.90 -14.85
N GLU A 96 -2.24 5.60 -14.68
CA GLU A 96 -3.55 5.10 -14.31
C GLU A 96 -3.36 4.06 -13.21
N ALA A 97 -4.04 4.25 -12.08
CA ALA A 97 -4.15 3.27 -11.01
C ALA A 97 -5.17 3.70 -9.97
N ALA A 98 -5.74 2.72 -9.25
CA ALA A 98 -6.66 3.02 -8.16
C ALA A 98 -5.89 3.20 -6.84
N SER A 99 -6.14 4.32 -6.16
CA SER A 99 -5.75 4.51 -4.77
C SER A 99 -6.62 3.64 -3.84
N HIS A 100 -6.04 3.12 -2.76
CA HIS A 100 -6.73 2.24 -1.82
C HIS A 100 -6.36 2.56 -0.36
N ILE A 101 -7.34 2.42 0.53
CA ILE A 101 -7.12 2.26 1.97
C ILE A 101 -7.48 0.82 2.32
N LEU A 102 -6.53 0.08 2.85
CA LEU A 102 -6.66 -1.34 3.20
C LEU A 102 -6.55 -1.52 4.71
N GLU A 103 -7.31 -2.49 5.23
CA GLU A 103 -7.18 -2.98 6.60
C GLU A 103 -6.85 -4.47 6.60
N ARG A 104 -5.88 -4.84 7.43
CA ARG A 104 -5.67 -6.22 7.89
C ARG A 104 -6.58 -6.49 9.08
N THR A 105 -7.49 -7.44 8.95
CA THR A 105 -8.37 -7.86 10.03
C THR A 105 -7.60 -8.67 11.09
N ALA A 106 -8.23 -8.90 12.24
CA ALA A 106 -7.65 -9.77 13.28
C ALA A 106 -7.46 -11.22 12.80
N SER A 107 -8.25 -11.70 11.82
CA SER A 107 -8.07 -13.01 11.17
C SER A 107 -6.89 -13.06 10.21
N GLY A 108 -6.29 -11.91 9.87
CA GLY A 108 -5.23 -11.79 8.85
C GLY A 108 -5.75 -11.57 7.43
N ASP A 109 -7.07 -11.47 7.26
CA ASP A 109 -7.68 -11.13 5.97
C ASP A 109 -7.44 -9.64 5.62
N VAL A 110 -7.47 -9.32 4.33
CA VAL A 110 -7.33 -7.95 3.86
C VAL A 110 -8.67 -7.45 3.32
N ARG A 111 -9.14 -6.35 3.89
CA ARG A 111 -10.37 -5.65 3.49
C ARG A 111 -10.00 -4.30 2.86
N VAL A 112 -10.67 -3.97 1.75
CA VAL A 112 -10.64 -2.61 1.19
C VAL A 112 -11.63 -1.76 2.00
N LEU A 113 -11.12 -0.76 2.71
CA LEU A 113 -11.95 0.20 3.45
C LEU A 113 -12.49 1.28 2.53
N ALA A 114 -11.65 1.74 1.60
CA ALA A 114 -11.99 2.73 0.60
C ALA A 114 -11.10 2.54 -0.64
N GLN A 115 -11.63 2.91 -1.80
CA GLN A 115 -10.94 2.86 -3.08
C GLN A 115 -11.38 4.06 -3.93
N ALA A 116 -10.47 4.59 -4.74
CA ALA A 116 -10.81 5.61 -5.73
C ALA A 116 -11.88 5.09 -6.71
N GLN A 117 -12.81 5.96 -7.08
CA GLN A 117 -13.90 5.60 -8.01
C GLN A 117 -13.40 5.43 -9.45
N THR A 118 -12.35 6.16 -9.80
CA THR A 118 -11.71 6.12 -11.12
C THR A 118 -10.24 5.73 -10.97
N THR A 119 -9.61 5.39 -12.10
CA THR A 119 -8.17 5.13 -12.17
C THR A 119 -7.43 6.21 -12.94
N GLN A 120 -8.13 7.25 -13.41
CA GLN A 120 -7.62 8.20 -14.41
C GLN A 120 -7.71 9.66 -13.94
N GLU A 121 -8.58 9.96 -12.97
CA GLU A 121 -8.87 11.31 -12.50
C GLU A 121 -8.51 11.47 -11.03
N GLU A 122 -8.24 12.71 -10.63
CA GLU A 122 -7.99 13.07 -9.25
C GLU A 122 -9.18 12.68 -8.36
N ASP A 123 -8.88 12.11 -7.20
CA ASP A 123 -9.90 11.67 -6.23
C ASP A 123 -9.35 11.80 -4.81
N VAL A 124 -10.23 11.97 -3.83
CA VAL A 124 -9.91 12.00 -2.41
C VAL A 124 -10.47 10.75 -1.76
N VAL A 125 -9.59 9.77 -1.52
CA VAL A 125 -9.96 8.53 -0.84
C VAL A 125 -9.80 8.70 0.67
N HIS A 126 -10.86 8.45 1.42
CA HIS A 126 -10.86 8.55 2.88
C HIS A 126 -11.59 7.38 3.53
N ALA A 127 -11.19 7.04 4.76
CA ALA A 127 -11.85 6.04 5.58
C ALA A 127 -11.80 6.47 7.06
N THR A 128 -12.87 6.17 7.80
CA THR A 128 -12.91 6.38 9.25
C THR A 128 -12.56 5.08 9.96
N VAL A 129 -11.58 5.14 10.85
CA VAL A 129 -11.14 4.00 11.66
C VAL A 129 -11.10 4.38 13.14
N PRO A 130 -11.25 3.42 14.06
CA PRO A 130 -11.00 3.67 15.48
C PRO A 130 -9.57 4.18 15.67
N THR A 131 -9.39 5.16 16.56
CA THR A 131 -8.06 5.51 17.01
C THR A 131 -7.43 4.33 17.73
N ALA A 132 -6.11 4.23 17.66
CA ALA A 132 -5.37 3.45 18.62
C ALA A 132 -5.57 4.16 19.96
N ALA A 133 -6.63 3.79 20.69
CA ALA A 133 -6.86 4.27 22.04
C ALA A 133 -5.52 4.20 22.78
N HIS A 134 -5.14 5.26 23.48
CA HIS A 134 -3.95 5.23 24.33
C HIS A 134 -4.06 4.00 25.22
N GLY A 135 -3.28 2.96 24.92
CA GLY A 135 -3.10 1.85 25.82
C GLY A 135 -2.45 2.44 27.06
N THR A 136 -3.24 2.60 28.12
CA THR A 136 -2.76 2.43 29.49
C THR A 136 -1.99 1.09 29.53
N PRO A 137 -0.89 1.04 30.29
CA PRO A 137 0.36 0.34 29.99
C PRO A 137 0.27 -1.18 29.88
#